data_AF-A0A4R6S204-F1
#
_entry.id   AF-A0A4R6S204-F1
#
_cell.length_a   1.000
_cell.length_b   1.000
_cell.length_c   1.000
_cell.angle_alpha   90.00
_cell.angle_beta   90.00
_cell.angle_gamma   90.00
#
_symmetry.space_group_name_H-M   'P 1'
#
loop_
_entity.id
_entity.type
_entity.pdbx_description
1 polymer ?
#
loop_
_entity_poly.entity_id
_entity_poly.type
_entity_poly.pdbx_seq_one_letter_code
_entity_poly.pdbx_strand_id
1 'polypeptide(L)'
;MTLPDLAPAAWLLLAVAAILVGVSKTAIPGINTLSIAAFAAVLPARSSTGALLILLLLGDAFALLSYRKYAHWPTLLRLIPAVVTGLALGALFLALADDTWVRRVIGVILLFVVAFTLWQRARRAASPPQLPVGDGAVPQSGRLAAGGYGTLGGFTTMVANAGGPVMSMYFLAARFPVHAFLGTAAWFFAVINLAKLPISIGLGLITPGLLSLDLLLAPGVILGAILGRWIAERIKQRAFDWAVTVCTILGACYLLIA
;
A
#
# COMPACT_ATOMS: atom_id res chain seq x y z
N MET A 1 29.41 -1.72 -7.78
CA MET A 1 27.95 -1.88 -7.82
C MET A 1 27.60 -2.55 -9.13
N THR A 2 27.09 -3.78 -9.10
CA THR A 2 26.61 -4.48 -10.31
C THR A 2 25.12 -4.19 -10.45
N LEU A 3 24.75 -3.38 -11.45
CA LEU A 3 23.35 -3.19 -11.80
C LEU A 3 22.82 -4.49 -12.43
N PRO A 4 21.53 -4.85 -12.21
CA PRO A 4 20.94 -5.97 -12.91
C PRO A 4 20.91 -5.68 -14.42
N ASP A 5 21.26 -6.70 -15.21
CA ASP A 5 21.24 -6.61 -16.66
C ASP A 5 19.79 -6.72 -17.16
N LEU A 6 19.17 -5.57 -17.40
CA LEU A 6 17.75 -5.44 -17.73
C LEU A 6 17.58 -4.83 -19.11
N ALA A 7 16.63 -5.35 -19.89
CA ALA A 7 16.24 -4.76 -21.16
C ALA A 7 15.75 -3.30 -20.96
N PRO A 8 15.93 -2.41 -21.94
CA PRO A 8 15.49 -1.01 -21.84
C PRO A 8 14.00 -0.84 -21.47
N ALA A 9 13.15 -1.74 -21.98
CA ALA A 9 11.72 -1.76 -21.64
C ALA A 9 11.45 -2.07 -20.16
N ALA A 10 12.27 -2.92 -19.54
CA ALA A 10 12.16 -3.23 -18.11
C ALA A 10 12.58 -2.03 -17.25
N TRP A 11 13.62 -1.28 -17.66
CA TRP A 11 13.99 -0.02 -17.00
C TRP A 11 12.88 1.02 -17.07
N LEU A 12 12.26 1.20 -18.24
CA LEU A 12 11.14 2.12 -18.40
C LEU A 12 9.95 1.71 -17.52
N LEU A 13 9.63 0.41 -17.48
CA LEU A 13 8.56 -0.13 -16.64
C LEU A 13 8.82 0.13 -15.15
N LEU A 14 10.04 -0.11 -14.68
CA LEU A 14 10.44 0.17 -13.28
C LEU A 14 10.44 1.66 -12.95
N ALA A 15 10.84 2.53 -13.89
CA ALA A 15 10.81 3.98 -13.71
C ALA A 15 9.37 4.50 -13.58
N VAL A 16 8.46 4.03 -14.44
CA VAL A 16 7.02 4.34 -14.31
C VAL A 16 6.48 3.82 -12.99
N ALA A 17 6.81 2.58 -12.62
CA ALA A 17 6.40 1.99 -11.35
C ALA A 17 6.88 2.80 -10.14
N ALA A 18 8.10 3.33 -10.16
CA ALA A 18 8.64 4.20 -9.11
C ALA A 18 7.86 5.52 -8.98
N ILE A 19 7.47 6.15 -10.10
CA ILE A 19 6.58 7.31 -10.09
C ILE A 19 5.24 6.95 -9.45
N LEU A 20 4.66 5.81 -9.83
CA LEU A 20 3.41 5.33 -9.24
C LEU A 20 3.52 5.04 -7.74
N VAL A 21 4.68 4.57 -7.25
CA VAL A 21 4.96 4.43 -5.81
C VAL A 21 4.83 5.79 -5.13
N GLY A 22 5.48 6.83 -5.67
CA GLY A 22 5.40 8.18 -5.13
C GLY A 22 3.96 8.72 -5.08
N VAL A 23 3.23 8.62 -6.20
CA VAL A 23 1.82 9.04 -6.29
C VAL A 23 0.94 8.27 -5.31
N SER A 24 1.22 6.97 -5.12
CA SER A 24 0.44 6.15 -4.19
C SER A 24 0.55 6.63 -2.75
N LYS A 25 1.74 7.11 -2.35
CA LYS A 25 1.99 7.57 -0.99
C LYS A 25 1.39 8.94 -0.70
N THR A 26 1.33 9.82 -1.70
CA THR A 26 0.90 11.21 -1.48
C THR A 26 -0.51 11.52 -1.99
N ALA A 27 -1.14 10.62 -2.77
CA ALA A 27 -2.48 10.82 -3.30
C ALA A 27 -3.37 9.57 -3.23
N ILE A 28 -3.03 8.50 -3.95
CA ILE A 28 -3.98 7.39 -4.20
C ILE A 28 -3.33 6.06 -3.83
N PRO A 29 -3.42 5.59 -2.57
CA PRO A 29 -2.69 4.40 -2.13
C PRO A 29 -2.96 3.13 -2.92
N GLY A 30 -4.17 3.01 -3.51
CA GLY A 30 -4.53 1.87 -4.36
C GLY A 30 -3.67 1.72 -5.64
N ILE A 31 -3.06 2.80 -6.13
CA ILE A 31 -2.22 2.79 -7.34
C ILE A 31 -0.95 1.93 -7.17
N ASN A 32 -0.44 1.78 -5.93
CA ASN A 32 0.77 1.00 -5.65
C ASN A 32 0.69 -0.45 -6.16
N THR A 33 -0.52 -0.97 -6.31
CA THR A 33 -0.79 -2.29 -6.87
C THR A 33 -0.17 -2.49 -8.26
N LEU A 34 -0.17 -1.44 -9.08
CA LEU A 34 0.46 -1.44 -10.40
C LEU A 34 1.99 -1.47 -10.29
N SER A 35 2.56 -0.78 -9.29
CA SER A 35 3.99 -0.83 -9.02
C SER A 35 4.43 -2.22 -8.57
N ILE A 36 3.64 -2.88 -7.71
CA ILE A 36 3.91 -4.25 -7.25
C ILE A 36 3.97 -5.21 -8.43
N ALA A 37 2.96 -5.14 -9.29
CA ALA A 37 2.89 -5.91 -10.53
C ALA A 37 4.09 -5.68 -11.45
N ALA A 38 4.41 -4.42 -11.73
CA ALA A 38 5.52 -4.04 -12.60
C ALA A 38 6.86 -4.56 -12.07
N PHE A 39 7.11 -4.45 -10.77
CA PHE A 39 8.34 -4.98 -10.17
C PHE A 39 8.37 -6.51 -10.17
N ALA A 40 7.25 -7.18 -9.88
CA ALA A 40 7.17 -8.64 -9.90
C ALA A 40 7.33 -9.25 -11.32
N ALA A 41 7.05 -8.47 -12.37
CA ALA A 41 7.28 -8.86 -13.76
C ALA A 41 8.76 -8.81 -14.16
N VAL A 42 9.58 -8.03 -13.45
CA VAL A 42 10.99 -7.78 -13.80
C VAL A 42 11.94 -8.47 -12.82
N LEU A 43 11.58 -8.57 -11.54
CA LEU A 43 12.43 -9.08 -10.48
C LEU A 43 11.82 -10.35 -9.85
N PRO A 44 12.65 -11.25 -9.30
CA PRO A 44 12.17 -12.33 -8.44
C PRO A 44 11.28 -11.80 -7.32
N ALA A 45 10.23 -12.55 -6.96
CA ALA A 45 9.17 -12.07 -6.08
C ALA A 45 9.69 -11.55 -4.72
N ARG A 46 10.64 -12.26 -4.11
CA ARG A 46 11.29 -11.83 -2.87
C ARG A 46 12.06 -10.53 -3.01
N SER A 47 12.89 -10.44 -4.04
CA SER A 47 13.71 -9.26 -4.35
C SER A 47 12.85 -8.04 -4.67
N SER A 48 11.74 -8.24 -5.39
CA SER A 48 10.72 -7.21 -5.66
C SER A 48 10.15 -6.63 -4.37
N THR A 49 9.76 -7.49 -3.42
CA THR A 49 9.24 -7.06 -2.12
C THR A 49 10.25 -6.21 -1.33
N GLY A 50 11.53 -6.57 -1.37
CA GLY A 50 12.62 -5.82 -0.74
C GLY A 50 12.90 -4.47 -1.40
N ALA A 51 13.05 -4.43 -2.72
CA ALA A 51 13.31 -3.21 -3.48
C ALA A 51 12.17 -2.17 -3.30
N LEU A 52 10.92 -2.63 -3.44
CA LEU A 52 9.76 -1.77 -3.22
C LEU A 52 9.74 -1.19 -1.80
N LEU A 53 10.17 -1.92 -0.78
CA LEU A 53 10.19 -1.40 0.59
C LEU A 53 11.04 -0.12 0.72
N ILE A 54 12.21 -0.08 0.08
CA ILE A 54 13.10 1.08 0.10
C ILE A 54 12.45 2.28 -0.59
N LEU A 55 11.87 2.08 -1.76
CA LEU A 55 11.15 3.12 -2.50
C LEU A 55 9.90 3.59 -1.76
N LEU A 56 9.19 2.69 -1.08
CA LEU A 56 8.03 3.00 -0.26
C LEU A 56 8.42 3.85 0.95
N LEU A 57 9.54 3.54 1.63
CA LEU A 57 10.08 4.35 2.73
C LEU A 57 10.42 5.77 2.28
N LEU A 58 11.00 5.92 1.08
CA LEU A 58 11.24 7.24 0.49
C LEU A 58 9.92 7.99 0.27
N GLY A 59 8.92 7.33 -0.35
CA GLY A 59 7.60 7.94 -0.54
C GLY A 59 6.87 8.26 0.77
N ASP A 60 7.04 7.43 1.81
CA ASP A 60 6.51 7.66 3.16
C ASP A 60 7.09 8.92 3.80
N ALA A 61 8.38 9.20 3.59
CA ALA A 61 8.98 10.45 4.06
C ALA A 61 8.29 11.68 3.45
N PHE A 62 8.04 11.68 2.13
CA PHE A 62 7.31 12.76 1.47
C PHE A 62 5.84 12.87 1.91
N ALA A 63 5.18 11.73 2.13
CA ALA A 63 3.81 11.70 2.64
C ALA A 63 3.73 12.29 4.06
N LEU A 64 4.67 11.95 4.94
CA LEU A 64 4.76 12.53 6.28
C LEU A 64 5.08 14.03 6.24
N LEU A 65 6.05 14.46 5.42
CA LEU A 65 6.36 15.88 5.25
C LEU A 65 5.12 16.69 4.82
N SER A 66 4.26 16.09 3.99
CA SER A 66 3.07 16.74 3.46
C SER A 66 1.89 16.71 4.42
N TYR A 67 1.65 15.58 5.11
CA TYR A 67 0.37 15.31 5.79
C TYR A 67 0.45 14.93 7.26
N ARG A 68 1.65 14.87 7.89
CA ARG A 68 1.82 14.40 9.29
C ARG A 68 0.89 15.05 10.31
N LYS A 69 0.47 16.31 10.07
CA LYS A 69 -0.38 17.10 10.98
C LYS A 69 -1.87 16.72 10.95
N TYR A 70 -2.31 15.98 9.95
CA TYR A 70 -3.73 15.62 9.77
C TYR A 70 -4.06 14.22 10.32
N ALA A 71 -3.12 13.57 10.99
CA ALA A 71 -3.25 12.18 11.42
C ALA A 71 -4.27 11.99 12.55
N HIS A 72 -5.09 10.94 12.46
CA HIS A 72 -6.01 10.55 13.52
C HIS A 72 -5.41 9.41 14.36
N TRP A 73 -4.65 9.80 15.39
CA TRP A 73 -3.95 8.90 16.30
C TRP A 73 -4.80 7.81 16.97
N PRO A 74 -6.04 8.08 17.44
CA PRO A 74 -6.85 7.03 18.07
C PRO A 74 -7.11 5.84 17.14
N THR A 75 -7.26 6.10 15.84
CA THR A 75 -7.45 5.06 14.82
C THR A 75 -6.17 4.24 14.64
N LEU A 76 -5.00 4.90 14.58
CA LEU A 76 -3.71 4.23 14.47
C LEU A 76 -3.46 3.30 15.65
N LEU A 77 -3.60 3.82 16.88
CA LEU A 77 -3.37 3.05 18.11
C LEU A 77 -4.27 1.82 18.21
N ARG A 78 -5.52 1.92 17.75
CA ARG A 78 -6.46 0.78 17.70
C ARG A 78 -6.05 -0.28 16.67
N LEU A 79 -5.44 0.12 15.56
CA LEU A 79 -5.02 -0.80 14.49
C LEU A 79 -3.71 -1.54 14.83
N ILE A 80 -2.80 -0.90 15.56
CA ILE A 80 -1.44 -1.42 15.81
C ILE A 80 -1.42 -2.89 16.23
N PRO A 81 -2.18 -3.36 17.26
CA PRO A 81 -2.06 -4.76 17.70
C PRO A 81 -2.38 -5.77 16.60
N ALA A 82 -3.45 -5.51 15.84
CA ALA A 82 -3.87 -6.36 14.73
C ALA A 82 -2.87 -6.32 13.57
N VAL A 83 -2.34 -5.14 13.26
CA VAL A 83 -1.35 -4.96 12.19
C VAL A 83 -0.04 -5.63 12.53
N VAL A 84 0.43 -5.50 13.76
CA VAL A 84 1.64 -6.20 14.24
C VAL A 84 1.46 -7.70 14.14
N THR A 85 0.27 -8.21 14.47
CA THR A 85 -0.06 -9.64 14.33
C THR A 85 0.02 -10.07 12.86
N GLY A 86 -0.63 -9.33 11.95
CA GLY A 86 -0.55 -9.59 10.52
C GLY A 86 0.88 -9.51 9.98
N LEU A 87 1.65 -8.52 10.42
CA LEU A 87 3.04 -8.30 10.05
C LEU A 87 3.92 -9.50 10.47
N ALA A 88 3.76 -9.96 11.70
CA ALA A 88 4.49 -11.12 12.23
C ALA A 88 4.15 -12.40 11.47
N LEU A 89 2.87 -12.63 11.17
CA LEU A 89 2.43 -13.77 10.35
C LEU A 89 2.99 -13.70 8.92
N GLY A 90 3.02 -12.51 8.31
CA GLY A 90 3.60 -12.32 7.00
C GLY A 90 5.12 -12.51 6.98
N ALA A 91 5.80 -12.09 8.05
CA ALA A 91 7.24 -12.28 8.22
C ALA A 91 7.60 -13.75 8.38
N LEU A 92 6.84 -14.49 9.20
CA LEU A 92 7.01 -15.94 9.36
C LEU A 92 6.76 -16.66 8.04
N PHE A 93 5.72 -16.28 7.30
CA PHE A 93 5.47 -16.81 5.95
C PHE A 93 6.67 -16.56 5.02
N LEU A 94 7.19 -15.32 4.97
CA LEU A 94 8.37 -14.98 4.18
C LEU A 94 9.67 -15.62 4.70
N ALA A 95 9.72 -16.14 5.92
CA ALA A 95 10.88 -16.90 6.38
C ALA A 95 10.86 -18.35 5.86
N LEU A 96 9.67 -18.93 5.72
CA LEU A 96 9.46 -20.35 5.43
C LEU A 96 9.17 -20.66 3.96
N ALA A 97 8.56 -19.72 3.23
CA ALA A 97 8.18 -19.90 1.84
C ALA A 97 9.41 -19.90 0.92
N ASP A 98 9.37 -20.55 -0.24
CA ASP A 98 10.31 -20.31 -1.34
C ASP A 98 9.76 -19.27 -2.33
N ASP A 99 10.52 -18.88 -3.35
CA ASP A 99 10.07 -17.87 -4.32
C ASP A 99 8.80 -18.26 -5.09
N THR A 100 8.56 -19.56 -5.28
CA THR A 100 7.35 -20.07 -5.93
C THR A 100 6.13 -19.88 -5.04
N TRP A 101 6.26 -20.23 -3.76
CA TRP A 101 5.23 -20.00 -2.75
C TRP A 101 4.97 -18.51 -2.53
N VAL A 102 6.01 -17.68 -2.48
CA VAL A 102 5.86 -16.22 -2.36
C VAL A 102 5.12 -15.67 -3.58
N ARG A 103 5.49 -16.06 -4.80
CA ARG A 103 4.78 -15.63 -6.03
C ARG A 103 3.31 -16.05 -6.00
N ARG A 104 3.01 -17.31 -5.64
CA ARG A 104 1.64 -17.82 -5.53
C ARG A 104 0.84 -17.09 -4.45
N VAL A 105 1.43 -16.84 -3.29
CA VAL A 105 0.75 -16.16 -2.18
C VAL A 105 0.59 -14.68 -2.45
N ILE A 106 1.52 -14.02 -3.12
CA ILE A 106 1.29 -12.68 -3.69
C ILE A 106 0.04 -12.77 -4.58
N GLY A 107 -0.01 -13.67 -5.56
CA GLY A 107 -1.21 -13.91 -6.37
C GLY A 107 -2.49 -14.11 -5.55
N VAL A 108 -2.48 -14.98 -4.54
CA VAL A 108 -3.65 -15.25 -3.67
C VAL A 108 -4.04 -14.06 -2.81
N ILE A 109 -3.08 -13.33 -2.24
CA ILE A 109 -3.31 -12.08 -1.49
C ILE A 109 -4.02 -11.09 -2.39
N LEU A 110 -3.53 -10.98 -3.61
CA LEU A 110 -4.08 -10.08 -4.61
C LEU A 110 -5.51 -10.49 -4.95
N LEU A 111 -5.77 -11.78 -5.22
CA LEU A 111 -7.12 -12.36 -5.39
C LEU A 111 -8.04 -12.08 -4.18
N PHE A 112 -7.53 -12.24 -2.96
CA PHE A 112 -8.29 -12.02 -1.74
C PHE A 112 -8.64 -10.55 -1.56
N VAL A 113 -7.69 -9.64 -1.80
CA VAL A 113 -7.93 -8.19 -1.80
C VAL A 113 -8.98 -7.82 -2.84
N VAL A 114 -8.96 -8.44 -4.03
CA VAL A 114 -10.02 -8.30 -5.04
C VAL A 114 -11.36 -8.75 -4.50
N ALA A 115 -11.45 -10.01 -4.06
CA ALA A 115 -12.70 -10.64 -3.65
C ALA A 115 -13.33 -9.88 -2.48
N PHE A 116 -12.51 -9.48 -1.51
CA PHE A 116 -12.94 -8.67 -0.37
C PHE A 116 -13.43 -7.29 -0.80
N THR A 117 -12.74 -6.63 -1.74
CA THR A 117 -13.17 -5.32 -2.29
C THR A 117 -14.49 -5.44 -3.05
N LEU A 118 -14.65 -6.46 -3.90
CA LEU A 118 -15.88 -6.69 -4.67
C LEU A 118 -17.06 -7.05 -3.76
N TRP A 119 -16.84 -7.91 -2.78
CA TRP A 119 -17.85 -8.29 -1.78
C TRP A 119 -18.33 -7.08 -0.98
N GLN A 120 -17.41 -6.20 -0.57
CA GLN A 120 -17.79 -4.97 0.12
C GLN A 120 -18.55 -3.99 -0.76
N ARG A 121 -18.16 -3.87 -2.03
CA ARG A 121 -18.90 -3.05 -2.99
C ARG A 121 -20.32 -3.54 -3.17
N ALA A 122 -20.51 -4.86 -3.27
CA ALA A 122 -21.83 -5.47 -3.32
C ALA A 122 -22.64 -5.18 -2.05
N ARG A 123 -22.02 -5.25 -0.86
CA ARG A 123 -22.69 -4.91 0.41
C ARG A 123 -23.05 -3.43 0.54
N ARG A 124 -22.20 -2.51 0.07
CA ARG A 124 -22.49 -1.06 0.07
C ARG A 124 -23.57 -0.70 -0.95
N ALA A 125 -23.61 -1.35 -2.10
CA ALA A 125 -24.68 -1.20 -3.08
C ALA A 125 -26.03 -1.76 -2.59
N ALA A 126 -25.99 -2.78 -1.72
CA ALA A 126 -27.17 -3.38 -1.09
C ALA A 126 -27.63 -2.66 0.20
N SER A 127 -26.88 -1.65 0.68
CA SER A 127 -27.24 -0.89 1.88
C SER A 127 -27.90 0.44 1.46
N PRO A 128 -29.02 0.86 2.06
CA PRO A 128 -29.63 2.16 1.78
C PRO A 128 -28.63 3.30 2.04
N PRO A 129 -28.76 4.46 1.36
CA PRO A 129 -27.93 5.63 1.66
C PRO A 129 -28.19 6.06 3.10
N GLN A 130 -27.32 5.66 4.02
CA GLN A 130 -27.41 6.06 5.41
C GLN A 130 -27.11 7.57 5.47
N LEU A 131 -28.09 8.30 6.03
CA LEU A 131 -28.10 9.74 6.25
C LEU A 131 -26.75 10.26 6.76
N PRO A 132 -26.37 11.51 6.42
CA PRO A 132 -25.16 12.12 6.95
C PRO A 132 -25.27 12.18 8.48
N VAL A 133 -24.44 11.41 9.18
CA VAL A 133 -24.23 11.58 10.62
C VAL A 133 -23.54 12.94 10.78
N GLY A 134 -24.21 13.84 11.49
CA GLY A 134 -23.73 15.20 11.75
C GLY A 134 -22.37 15.23 12.43
N ASP A 135 -21.66 16.31 12.14
CA ASP A 135 -20.49 16.89 12.79
C ASP A 135 -19.67 16.00 13.75
N GLY A 136 -18.47 15.63 13.28
CA GLY A 136 -17.31 15.38 14.14
C GLY A 136 -17.09 13.95 14.64
N ALA A 137 -18.06 13.04 14.53
CA ALA A 137 -17.89 11.66 15.02
C ALA A 137 -17.46 10.70 13.90
N VAL A 138 -16.17 10.34 13.87
CA VAL A 138 -15.67 9.21 13.07
C VAL A 138 -16.47 7.96 13.48
N PRO A 139 -17.18 7.28 12.55
CA PRO A 139 -17.91 6.06 12.87
C PRO A 139 -16.94 5.08 13.51
N GLN A 140 -17.28 4.65 14.73
CA GLN A 140 -16.48 3.71 15.51
C GLN A 140 -16.57 2.35 14.82
N SER A 141 -15.81 2.17 13.73
CA SER A 141 -15.61 0.89 13.08
C SER A 141 -15.22 -0.09 14.18
N GLY A 142 -16.11 -1.05 14.44
CA GLY A 142 -16.06 -1.88 15.63
C GLY A 142 -14.70 -2.56 15.79
N ARG A 143 -14.33 -2.91 17.03
CA ARG A 143 -13.07 -3.58 17.34
C ARG A 143 -12.79 -4.80 16.42
N LEU A 144 -13.84 -5.50 16.01
CA LEU A 144 -13.79 -6.62 15.06
C LEU A 144 -13.35 -6.21 13.64
N ALA A 145 -13.84 -5.07 13.14
CA ALA A 145 -13.41 -4.53 11.86
C ALA A 145 -11.94 -4.09 11.94
N ALA A 146 -11.53 -3.39 13.01
CA ALA A 146 -10.12 -3.02 13.19
C ALA A 146 -9.20 -4.26 13.28
N GLY A 147 -9.66 -5.34 13.92
CA GLY A 147 -8.95 -6.62 13.98
C GLY A 147 -8.77 -7.27 12.60
N GLY A 148 -9.87 -7.41 11.83
CA GLY A 148 -9.83 -8.03 10.51
C GLY A 148 -8.99 -7.23 9.51
N TYR A 149 -9.28 -5.93 9.36
CA TYR A 149 -8.55 -5.06 8.43
C TYR A 149 -7.09 -4.85 8.84
N GLY A 150 -6.82 -4.73 10.15
CA GLY A 150 -5.45 -4.57 10.65
C GLY A 150 -4.61 -5.80 10.37
N THR A 151 -5.11 -7.00 10.69
CA THR A 151 -4.39 -8.26 10.45
C THR A 151 -4.17 -8.51 8.97
N LEU A 152 -5.21 -8.32 8.14
CA LEU A 152 -5.08 -8.41 6.68
C LEU A 152 -4.09 -7.38 6.15
N GLY A 153 -4.24 -6.11 6.53
CA GLY A 153 -3.36 -5.03 6.08
C GLY A 153 -1.90 -5.25 6.47
N GLY A 154 -1.64 -5.76 7.68
CA GLY A 154 -0.32 -6.14 8.16
C GLY A 154 0.29 -7.32 7.40
N PHE A 155 -0.50 -8.35 7.14
CA PHE A 155 -0.05 -9.52 6.38
C PHE A 155 0.25 -9.16 4.92
N THR A 156 -0.70 -8.50 4.24
CA THR A 156 -0.56 -8.17 2.82
C THR A 156 0.53 -7.13 2.56
N THR A 157 0.75 -6.19 3.49
CA THR A 157 1.88 -5.27 3.38
C THR A 157 3.22 -5.96 3.60
N MET A 158 3.31 -6.93 4.51
CA MET A 158 4.56 -7.65 4.73
C MET A 158 4.94 -8.52 3.53
N VAL A 159 4.01 -9.33 3.03
CA VAL A 159 4.30 -10.32 1.99
C VAL A 159 4.45 -9.68 0.61
N ALA A 160 3.61 -8.68 0.30
CA ALA A 160 3.43 -8.19 -1.06
C ALA A 160 3.49 -6.65 -1.20
N ASN A 161 3.75 -5.91 -0.11
CA ASN A 161 3.58 -4.45 -0.07
C ASN A 161 2.15 -3.97 -0.43
N ALA A 162 1.15 -4.87 -0.36
CA ALA A 162 -0.22 -4.66 -0.84
C ALA A 162 -1.20 -4.24 0.27
N GLY A 163 -0.72 -3.58 1.34
CA GLY A 163 -1.57 -3.07 2.42
C GLY A 163 -2.44 -1.86 2.02
N GLY A 164 -2.03 -1.13 0.97
CA GLY A 164 -2.69 0.08 0.45
C GLY A 164 -4.19 -0.08 0.26
N PRO A 165 -4.64 -0.99 -0.62
CA PRO A 165 -6.05 -1.32 -0.83
C PRO A 165 -6.85 -1.60 0.44
N VAL A 166 -6.35 -2.50 1.30
CA VAL A 166 -7.04 -2.94 2.52
C VAL A 166 -7.26 -1.78 3.46
N MET A 167 -6.21 -1.00 3.72
CA MET A 167 -6.28 0.14 4.64
C MET A 167 -7.08 1.31 4.04
N SER A 168 -6.99 1.52 2.74
CA SER A 168 -7.81 2.52 2.04
C SER A 168 -9.29 2.24 2.21
N MET A 169 -9.70 0.98 2.11
CA MET A 169 -11.10 0.58 2.33
C MET A 169 -11.54 0.79 3.78
N TYR A 170 -10.66 0.49 4.75
CA TYR A 170 -10.91 0.76 6.16
C TYR A 170 -11.13 2.25 6.43
N PHE A 171 -10.24 3.13 5.93
CA PHE A 171 -10.35 4.58 6.12
C PHE A 171 -11.52 5.20 5.35
N LEU A 172 -11.83 4.71 4.14
CA LEU A 172 -13.04 5.09 3.40
C LEU A 172 -14.30 4.66 4.14
N ALA A 173 -14.32 3.45 4.73
CA ALA A 173 -15.46 2.97 5.54
C ALA A 173 -15.65 3.85 6.78
N ALA A 174 -14.56 4.33 7.37
CA ALA A 174 -14.55 5.27 8.48
C ALA A 174 -14.80 6.73 8.05
N ARG A 175 -15.11 6.99 6.77
CA ARG A 175 -15.48 8.29 6.20
C ARG A 175 -14.49 9.43 6.49
N PHE A 176 -13.20 9.13 6.43
CA PHE A 176 -12.17 10.14 6.62
C PHE A 176 -12.21 11.21 5.51
N PRO A 177 -12.13 12.51 5.83
CA PRO A 177 -11.87 13.54 4.83
C PRO A 177 -10.47 13.33 4.22
N VAL A 178 -10.26 13.74 2.96
CA VAL A 178 -9.02 13.47 2.19
C VAL A 178 -7.74 13.72 3.01
N HIS A 179 -7.60 14.88 3.65
CA HIS A 179 -6.39 15.19 4.41
C HIS A 179 -6.18 14.29 5.63
N ALA A 180 -7.25 13.96 6.36
CA ALA A 180 -7.14 13.06 7.51
C ALA A 180 -6.88 11.61 7.05
N PHE A 181 -7.45 11.20 5.92
CA PHE A 181 -7.15 9.93 5.27
C PHE A 181 -5.66 9.85 4.94
N LEU A 182 -5.13 10.85 4.21
CA LEU A 182 -3.74 10.88 3.76
C LEU A 182 -2.76 10.98 4.94
N GLY A 183 -3.06 11.83 5.94
CA GLY A 183 -2.24 11.97 7.13
C GLY A 183 -2.19 10.70 7.98
N THR A 184 -3.34 10.05 8.17
CA THR A 184 -3.42 8.79 8.93
C THR A 184 -2.75 7.65 8.17
N ALA A 185 -2.97 7.55 6.85
CA ALA A 185 -2.31 6.56 6.00
C ALA A 185 -0.78 6.76 5.95
N ALA A 186 -0.31 8.01 5.89
CA ALA A 186 1.12 8.32 5.88
C ALA A 186 1.82 7.80 7.15
N TRP A 187 1.28 8.10 8.34
CA TRP A 187 1.81 7.55 9.59
C TRP A 187 1.71 6.04 9.68
N PHE A 188 0.56 5.48 9.28
CA PHE A 188 0.35 4.04 9.27
C PHE A 188 1.45 3.34 8.45
N PHE A 189 1.62 3.72 7.18
CA PHE A 189 2.56 3.04 6.32
C PHE A 189 4.01 3.35 6.67
N ALA A 190 4.33 4.57 7.09
CA ALA A 190 5.69 4.90 7.51
C ALA A 190 6.15 4.04 8.71
N VAL A 191 5.32 3.92 9.75
CA VAL A 191 5.65 3.12 10.93
C VAL A 191 5.78 1.64 10.57
N ILE A 192 4.84 1.11 9.78
CA ILE A 192 4.84 -0.30 9.42
C ILE A 192 5.98 -0.64 8.46
N ASN A 193 6.25 0.20 7.46
CA ASN A 193 7.39 0.00 6.55
C ASN A 193 8.72 0.15 7.28
N LEU A 194 8.82 1.05 8.25
CA LEU A 194 10.02 1.15 9.09
C LEU A 194 10.20 -0.09 9.97
N ALA A 195 9.11 -0.64 10.53
CA ALA A 195 9.15 -1.90 11.28
C ALA A 195 9.51 -3.11 10.39
N LYS A 196 9.13 -3.08 9.11
CA LYS A 196 9.51 -4.10 8.12
C LYS A 196 10.98 -4.09 7.79
N LEU A 197 11.62 -2.91 7.77
CA LEU A 197 13.01 -2.77 7.34
C LEU A 197 13.99 -3.76 8.03
N PRO A 198 14.07 -3.85 9.37
CA PRO A 198 14.95 -4.82 10.02
C PRO A 198 14.56 -6.27 9.72
N ILE A 199 13.27 -6.57 9.57
CA ILE A 199 12.78 -7.92 9.24
C ILE A 199 13.20 -8.30 7.82
N SER A 200 13.02 -7.40 6.85
CA SER A 200 13.39 -7.60 5.45
C SER A 200 14.90 -7.72 5.26
N ILE A 201 15.70 -7.00 6.06
CA ILE A 201 17.16 -7.17 6.11
C ILE A 201 17.50 -8.54 6.69
N GLY A 202 16.90 -8.94 7.81
CA GLY A 202 17.14 -10.24 8.44
C GLY A 202 16.74 -11.43 7.57
N LEU A 203 15.73 -11.26 6.70
CA LEU A 203 15.29 -12.24 5.71
C LEU A 203 16.12 -12.22 4.42
N GLY A 204 17.11 -11.34 4.29
CA GLY A 204 17.96 -11.22 3.10
C GLY A 204 17.24 -10.67 1.86
N LEU A 205 16.09 -10.00 2.03
CA LEU A 205 15.31 -9.45 0.91
C LEU A 205 15.93 -8.17 0.33
N ILE A 206 16.79 -7.50 1.11
CA ILE A 206 17.46 -6.27 0.73
C ILE A 206 18.93 -6.57 0.50
N THR A 207 19.39 -6.36 -0.73
CA THR A 207 20.78 -6.60 -1.13
C THR A 207 21.41 -5.33 -1.70
N PRO A 208 22.76 -5.19 -1.68
CA PRO A 208 23.43 -4.01 -2.23
C PRO A 208 23.12 -3.73 -3.71
N GLY A 209 22.88 -4.79 -4.50
CA GLY A 209 22.47 -4.64 -5.90
C GLY A 209 21.10 -3.98 -6.03
N LEU A 210 20.13 -4.37 -5.20
CA LEU A 210 18.80 -3.76 -5.17
C LEU A 210 18.86 -2.31 -4.68
N LEU A 211 19.70 -1.99 -3.69
CA LEU A 211 19.88 -0.60 -3.24
C LEU A 211 20.41 0.32 -4.35
N SER A 212 21.26 -0.22 -5.25
CA SER A 212 21.76 0.52 -6.41
C SER A 212 20.61 0.82 -7.40
N LEU A 213 19.75 -0.17 -7.64
CA LEU A 213 18.55 -0.01 -8.45
C LEU A 213 17.58 1.00 -7.82
N ASP A 214 17.34 0.91 -6.51
CA ASP A 214 16.45 1.82 -5.79
C ASP A 214 16.96 3.26 -5.85
N LEU A 215 18.27 3.47 -5.77
CA LEU A 215 18.88 4.80 -5.91
C LEU A 215 18.62 5.41 -7.30
N LEU A 216 18.69 4.59 -8.36
CA LEU A 216 18.37 5.02 -9.72
C LEU A 216 16.87 5.34 -9.89
N LEU A 217 16.00 4.63 -9.18
CA LEU A 217 14.55 4.81 -9.24
C LEU A 217 14.01 5.90 -8.28
N ALA A 218 14.81 6.31 -7.29
CA ALA A 218 14.44 7.31 -6.29
C ALA A 218 13.96 8.64 -6.90
N PRO A 219 14.57 9.21 -7.96
CA PRO A 219 14.04 10.40 -8.62
C PRO A 219 12.60 10.22 -9.10
N GLY A 220 12.24 9.04 -9.60
CA GLY A 220 10.88 8.71 -10.01
C GLY A 220 9.90 8.79 -8.84
N VAL A 221 10.25 8.21 -7.70
CA VAL A 221 9.43 8.31 -6.47
C VAL A 221 9.24 9.75 -6.03
N ILE A 222 10.31 10.57 -6.05
CA ILE A 222 10.25 11.99 -5.67
C ILE A 222 9.30 12.75 -6.59
N LEU A 223 9.45 12.59 -7.91
CA LEU A 223 8.58 13.20 -8.91
C LEU A 223 7.12 12.78 -8.70
N GLY A 224 6.89 11.48 -8.51
CA GLY A 224 5.56 10.93 -8.23
C GLY A 224 4.96 11.48 -6.93
N ALA A 225 5.77 11.61 -5.87
CA ALA A 225 5.31 12.14 -4.60
C ALA A 225 4.89 13.61 -4.70
N ILE A 226 5.67 14.44 -5.41
CA ILE A 226 5.35 15.85 -5.69
C ILE A 226 4.07 15.94 -6.52
N LEU A 227 3.97 15.15 -7.61
CA LEU A 227 2.78 15.11 -8.46
C LEU A 227 1.54 14.67 -7.67
N GLY A 228 1.66 13.62 -6.86
CA GLY A 228 0.56 13.14 -6.04
C GLY A 228 0.11 14.18 -5.02
N ARG A 229 1.04 14.90 -4.38
CA ARG A 229 0.67 16.00 -3.49
C ARG A 229 -0.13 17.08 -4.21
N TRP A 230 0.33 17.50 -5.39
CA TRP A 230 -0.36 18.48 -6.22
C TRP A 230 -1.78 18.00 -6.62
N ILE A 231 -1.95 16.71 -6.92
CA ILE A 231 -3.26 16.11 -7.20
C ILE A 231 -4.16 16.17 -5.95
N ALA A 232 -3.63 15.75 -4.80
CA ALA A 232 -4.38 15.65 -3.55
C ALA A 232 -4.86 17.01 -3.02
N GLU A 233 -4.12 18.09 -3.26
CA GLU A 233 -4.52 19.45 -2.88
C GLU A 233 -5.69 19.99 -3.74
N ARG A 234 -5.96 19.39 -4.91
CA ARG A 234 -6.96 19.88 -5.89
C ARG A 234 -8.13 18.93 -6.10
N ILE A 235 -8.04 17.70 -5.61
CA ILE A 235 -9.07 16.68 -5.83
C ILE A 235 -10.27 16.91 -4.91
N LYS A 236 -11.48 16.87 -5.49
CA LYS A 236 -12.73 16.90 -4.72
C LYS A 236 -12.91 15.55 -4.01
N GLN A 237 -13.48 15.54 -2.79
CA GLN A 237 -13.69 14.30 -2.01
C GLN A 237 -14.36 13.18 -2.81
N ARG A 238 -15.42 13.48 -3.58
CA ARG A 238 -16.10 12.47 -4.42
C ARG A 238 -15.18 11.85 -5.47
N ALA A 239 -14.33 12.66 -6.11
CA ALA A 239 -13.38 12.19 -7.11
C ALA A 239 -12.25 11.38 -6.45
N PHE A 240 -11.83 11.76 -5.25
CA PHE A 240 -10.87 11.01 -4.45
C PHE A 240 -11.40 9.63 -4.08
N ASP A 241 -12.60 9.55 -3.49
CA ASP A 241 -13.22 8.29 -3.10
C ASP A 241 -13.39 7.37 -4.32
N TRP A 242 -13.80 7.93 -5.46
CA TRP A 242 -13.93 7.20 -6.72
C TRP A 242 -12.57 6.71 -7.23
N ALA A 243 -11.56 7.56 -7.27
CA ALA A 243 -10.22 7.19 -7.74
C ALA A 243 -9.59 6.11 -6.86
N VAL A 244 -9.65 6.25 -5.53
CA VAL A 244 -9.18 5.21 -4.60
C VAL A 244 -9.92 3.89 -4.83
N THR A 245 -11.24 3.95 -5.03
CA THR A 245 -12.05 2.75 -5.31
C THR A 245 -11.66 2.12 -6.64
N VAL A 246 -11.58 2.91 -7.72
CA VAL A 246 -11.24 2.43 -9.07
C VAL A 246 -9.83 1.89 -9.14
N CYS A 247 -8.83 2.58 -8.59
CA CYS A 247 -7.46 2.09 -8.57
C CYS A 247 -7.33 0.82 -7.72
N THR A 248 -8.10 0.71 -6.64
CA THR A 248 -8.17 -0.53 -5.87
C THR A 248 -8.78 -1.67 -6.71
N ILE A 249 -9.82 -1.39 -7.50
CA ILE A 249 -10.47 -2.38 -8.38
C ILE A 249 -9.61 -2.75 -9.60
N LEU A 250 -8.99 -1.77 -10.27
CA LEU A 250 -8.12 -2.01 -11.41
C LEU A 250 -6.85 -2.73 -10.99
N GLY A 251 -6.28 -2.32 -9.86
CA GLY A 251 -5.21 -3.06 -9.19
C GLY A 251 -5.65 -4.49 -9.02
N ALA A 252 -6.76 -4.72 -8.33
CA ALA A 252 -7.36 -6.05 -8.18
C ALA A 252 -7.53 -6.83 -9.51
N CYS A 253 -8.19 -6.27 -10.52
CA CYS A 253 -8.42 -6.94 -11.80
C CYS A 253 -7.13 -7.28 -12.55
N TYR A 254 -6.12 -6.42 -12.54
CA TYR A 254 -4.83 -6.72 -13.17
C TYR A 254 -4.20 -7.97 -12.56
N LEU A 255 -4.33 -8.13 -11.24
CA LEU A 255 -3.73 -9.23 -10.50
C LEU A 255 -4.49 -10.56 -10.63
N LEU A 256 -5.68 -10.54 -11.23
CA LEU A 256 -6.43 -11.73 -11.62
C LEU A 256 -5.94 -12.33 -12.95
N ILE A 257 -5.32 -11.50 -13.81
CA ILE A 257 -4.99 -11.84 -15.19
C ILE A 257 -3.48 -12.09 -15.36
N ALA A 258 -2.64 -11.48 -14.50
CA ALA A 258 -1.18 -11.64 -14.47
C ALA A 258 -0.74 -12.87 -13.66
#